data_AF-Q6A0D8-F1
#
_entry.id   AF-Q6A0D8-F1
#
_cell.length_a   1.000
_cell.length_b   1.000
_cell.length_c   1.000
_cell.angle_alpha   90.00
_cell.angle_beta   90.00
_cell.angle_gamma   90.00
#
_symmetry.space_group_name_H-M   'P 1'
#
loop_
_entity.id
_entity.type
_entity.pdbx_description
1 polymer ?
#
loop_
_entity_poly.entity_id
_entity_poly.type
_entity_poly.pdbx_seq_one_letter_code
_entity_poly.pdbx_strand_id
1 'polypeptide(L)'
;NDRHEKIIGTKYMSCFKWFLTLSLALCRSRKLLKQLSSWCGPSSEIRRAPCRAQQELTSNVCLSILNDFPRALVWVSLSLLRKGSPEPHTMICVPSKEDLHRLSQDQCYHGPWESRHSDPFKSLILKEKEKKKKEKRQDGEHRASEGQAAGPPIAGQEALTQGLWSGPLPGLTSHCSRLLLGFVTQGDFSMAAGCGEALGFVSMTGLLEMLSSQSAAMRGLVLLRPPTSLQYRFARITIEV
;
A
#
# COMPACT_ATOMS: atom_id res chain seq x y z
N ASN A 1 -4.19 -56.14 4.09
CA ASN A 1 -2.90 -55.45 4.24
C ASN A 1 -2.27 -55.17 2.90
N ASP A 2 -1.69 -53.98 2.75
CA ASP A 2 -0.71 -53.58 1.72
C ASP A 2 -1.15 -53.02 0.36
N ARG A 3 -2.35 -52.46 0.20
CA ARG A 3 -2.64 -51.63 -1.01
C ARG A 3 -3.39 -50.31 -0.82
N HIS A 4 -3.75 -49.94 0.41
CA HIS A 4 -4.43 -48.66 0.68
C HIS A 4 -3.56 -47.57 1.34
N GLU A 5 -2.31 -47.89 1.71
CA GLU A 5 -1.42 -46.96 2.43
C GLU A 5 -0.48 -46.11 1.54
N LYS A 6 -0.61 -46.18 0.21
CA LYS A 6 0.26 -45.42 -0.71
C LYS A 6 -0.38 -44.18 -1.35
N ILE A 7 -1.65 -43.87 -1.08
CA ILE A 7 -2.35 -42.73 -1.72
C ILE A 7 -2.38 -41.49 -0.82
N ILE A 8 -2.07 -41.61 0.48
CA ILE A 8 -2.12 -40.49 1.43
C ILE A 8 -0.77 -39.74 1.48
N GLY A 9 0.34 -40.37 1.07
CA GLY A 9 1.69 -39.78 1.14
C GLY A 9 2.04 -38.75 0.06
N THR A 10 1.34 -38.73 -1.09
CA THR A 10 1.69 -37.85 -2.22
C THR A 10 0.87 -36.56 -2.29
N LYS A 11 -0.24 -36.45 -1.54
CA LYS A 11 -1.01 -35.20 -1.43
C LYS A 11 -0.46 -34.22 -0.39
N TYR A 12 0.18 -34.73 0.66
CA TYR A 12 0.72 -33.87 1.73
C TYR A 12 2.08 -33.25 1.38
N MET A 13 2.86 -33.84 0.48
CA MET A 13 4.11 -33.23 0.00
C MET A 13 3.91 -32.08 -0.99
N SER A 14 2.74 -31.95 -1.62
CA SER A 14 2.43 -30.77 -2.44
C SER A 14 1.94 -29.59 -1.58
N CYS A 15 1.34 -29.84 -0.41
CA CYS A 15 0.88 -28.79 0.49
C CYS A 15 2.01 -28.22 1.38
N PHE A 16 3.00 -29.04 1.74
CA PHE A 16 4.15 -28.60 2.55
C PHE A 16 5.15 -27.69 1.82
N LYS A 17 5.09 -27.66 0.48
CA LYS A 17 5.87 -26.69 -0.32
C LYS A 17 5.21 -25.32 -0.43
N TRP A 18 3.94 -25.20 -0.05
CA TRP A 18 3.23 -23.91 0.07
C TRP A 18 3.50 -23.20 1.39
N PHE A 19 4.02 -23.90 2.40
CA PHE A 19 4.11 -23.37 3.76
C PHE A 19 5.47 -22.80 4.16
N LEU A 20 6.52 -22.91 3.35
CA LEU A 20 7.88 -22.54 3.79
C LEU A 20 8.64 -21.48 2.98
N THR A 21 8.05 -20.86 1.95
CA THR A 21 8.71 -19.77 1.22
C THR A 21 7.67 -18.85 0.59
N LEU A 22 6.94 -18.11 1.42
CA LEU A 22 6.00 -17.11 0.94
C LEU A 22 6.77 -15.79 0.67
N SER A 23 7.81 -15.90 -0.17
CA SER A 23 8.52 -14.78 -0.76
C SER A 23 7.57 -13.95 -1.62
N LEU A 24 7.69 -12.63 -1.57
CA LEU A 24 7.02 -11.72 -2.49
C LEU A 24 7.38 -12.12 -3.94
N ALA A 25 6.39 -12.38 -4.77
CA ALA A 25 6.62 -12.68 -6.18
C ALA A 25 6.47 -11.38 -6.99
N LEU A 26 7.41 -11.07 -7.88
CA LEU A 26 7.26 -9.95 -8.81
C LEU A 26 6.74 -10.50 -10.14
N CYS A 27 5.59 -10.01 -10.59
CA CYS A 27 5.07 -10.42 -11.88
C CYS A 27 5.84 -9.74 -13.02
N ARG A 28 6.66 -10.52 -13.73
CA ARG A 28 7.45 -10.08 -14.90
C ARG A 28 6.95 -10.66 -16.23
N SER A 29 5.83 -11.39 -16.23
CA SER A 29 5.30 -11.99 -17.45
C SER A 29 4.73 -10.92 -18.39
N ARG A 30 5.40 -10.66 -19.51
CA ARG A 30 4.97 -9.65 -20.49
C ARG A 30 3.57 -9.93 -21.06
N LYS A 31 3.15 -11.19 -21.15
CA LYS A 31 1.80 -11.55 -21.63
C LYS A 31 0.73 -11.06 -20.66
N LEU A 32 0.92 -11.37 -19.37
CA LEU A 32 0.01 -10.92 -18.31
C LEU A 32 0.02 -9.41 -18.18
N LEU A 33 1.20 -8.77 -18.17
CA LEU A 33 1.30 -7.32 -18.05
C LEU A 33 0.63 -6.59 -19.22
N LYS A 34 0.69 -7.13 -20.44
CA LYS A 34 -0.06 -6.60 -21.60
C LYS A 34 -1.57 -6.72 -21.41
N GLN A 35 -2.05 -7.83 -20.85
CA GLN A 35 -3.48 -8.00 -20.52
C GLN A 35 -3.91 -6.98 -19.46
N LEU A 36 -3.14 -6.84 -18.38
CA LEU A 36 -3.43 -5.87 -17.32
C LEU A 36 -3.39 -4.43 -17.82
N SER A 37 -2.42 -4.09 -18.67
CA SER A 37 -2.30 -2.77 -19.30
C SER A 37 -3.56 -2.44 -20.13
N SER A 38 -4.09 -3.43 -20.86
CA SER A 38 -5.34 -3.26 -21.63
C SER A 38 -6.58 -3.03 -20.76
N TRP A 39 -6.56 -3.44 -19.49
CA TRP A 39 -7.65 -3.21 -18.53
C TRP A 39 -7.52 -1.90 -17.76
N CYS A 40 -6.29 -1.39 -17.57
CA CYS A 40 -6.02 -0.12 -16.89
C CYS A 40 -6.15 1.11 -17.81
N GLY A 41 -6.08 0.91 -19.13
CA GLY A 41 -6.20 1.97 -20.13
C GLY A 41 -7.58 2.62 -20.19
N PRO A 42 -7.67 3.92 -20.55
CA PRO A 42 -8.96 4.60 -20.65
C PRO A 42 -9.71 4.08 -21.87
N SER A 43 -10.98 3.71 -21.69
CA SER A 43 -11.84 3.28 -22.80
C SER A 43 -12.05 4.37 -23.86
N SER A 44 -11.67 5.63 -23.62
CA SER A 44 -11.84 6.75 -24.56
C SER A 44 -10.72 6.91 -25.60
N GLU A 45 -9.54 6.29 -25.40
CA GLU A 45 -8.48 6.26 -26.42
C GLU A 45 -8.75 5.24 -27.54
N ILE A 46 -9.88 4.54 -27.47
CA ILE A 46 -10.39 3.61 -28.48
C ILE A 46 -10.68 4.28 -29.84
N ARG A 47 -10.52 5.61 -29.99
CA ARG A 47 -10.69 6.26 -31.30
C ARG A 47 -9.60 5.95 -32.35
N ARG A 48 -8.51 5.21 -32.05
CA ARG A 48 -7.44 4.93 -33.04
C ARG A 48 -6.85 3.52 -33.07
N ALA A 49 -7.41 2.52 -32.38
CA ALA A 49 -6.95 1.13 -32.52
C ALA A 49 -8.12 0.20 -32.91
N PRO A 50 -8.21 -0.22 -34.19
CA PRO A 50 -9.21 -1.20 -34.59
C PRO A 50 -8.78 -2.59 -34.09
N CYS A 51 -9.74 -3.33 -33.54
CA CYS A 51 -9.73 -4.80 -33.52
C CYS A 51 -8.54 -5.47 -32.81
N ARG A 52 -8.56 -5.50 -31.47
CA ARG A 52 -8.02 -6.67 -30.76
C ARG A 52 -9.15 -7.26 -29.94
N ALA A 53 -9.33 -8.57 -30.03
CA ALA A 53 -10.23 -9.33 -29.17
C ALA A 53 -9.88 -9.02 -27.70
N GLN A 54 -10.54 -8.00 -27.15
CA GLN A 54 -10.33 -7.59 -25.77
C GLN A 54 -11.00 -8.65 -24.93
N GLN A 55 -10.20 -9.42 -24.22
CA GLN A 55 -10.71 -10.31 -23.19
C GLN A 55 -11.31 -9.41 -22.11
N GLU A 56 -12.64 -9.42 -22.03
CA GLU A 56 -13.36 -8.69 -21.00
C GLU A 56 -12.85 -9.14 -19.63
N LEU A 57 -12.74 -8.17 -18.72
CA LEU A 57 -12.39 -8.41 -17.32
C LEU A 57 -13.53 -9.23 -16.68
N THR A 58 -13.42 -10.55 -16.75
CA THR A 58 -14.38 -11.50 -16.16
C THR A 58 -13.82 -12.03 -14.85
N SER A 59 -14.70 -12.24 -13.87
CA SER A 59 -14.33 -12.72 -12.53
C SER A 59 -13.50 -14.02 -12.58
N ASN A 60 -13.85 -14.94 -13.49
CA ASN A 60 -13.12 -16.21 -13.66
C ASN A 60 -11.67 -16.01 -14.08
N VAL A 61 -11.39 -15.08 -14.99
CA VAL A 61 -10.01 -14.78 -15.44
C VAL A 61 -9.21 -14.18 -14.29
N CYS A 62 -9.80 -13.25 -13.54
CA CYS A 62 -9.17 -12.69 -12.35
C CYS A 62 -8.81 -13.80 -11.34
N LEU A 63 -9.74 -14.70 -11.03
CA LEU A 63 -9.52 -15.80 -10.08
C LEU A 63 -8.41 -16.76 -10.54
N SER A 64 -8.35 -17.10 -11.83
CA SER A 64 -7.26 -17.92 -12.37
C SER A 64 -5.89 -17.26 -12.18
N ILE A 65 -5.79 -15.96 -12.48
CA ILE A 65 -4.54 -15.20 -12.29
C ILE A 65 -4.14 -15.16 -10.81
N LEU A 66 -5.11 -15.00 -9.90
CA LEU A 66 -4.85 -14.96 -8.46
C LEU A 66 -4.42 -16.32 -7.90
N ASN A 67 -4.96 -17.41 -8.43
CA ASN A 67 -4.55 -18.77 -8.06
C ASN A 67 -3.11 -19.07 -8.53
N ASP A 68 -2.75 -18.61 -9.72
CA ASP A 68 -1.39 -18.75 -10.25
C ASP A 68 -0.40 -17.85 -9.48
N PHE A 69 -0.85 -16.67 -9.04
CA PHE A 69 -0.03 -15.61 -8.44
C PHE A 69 -0.64 -15.04 -7.14
N PRO A 70 -0.61 -15.78 -6.02
CA PRO A 70 -1.33 -15.43 -4.79
C PRO A 70 -0.77 -14.21 -4.04
N ARG A 71 0.52 -13.89 -4.19
CA ARG A 71 1.16 -12.69 -3.62
C ARG A 71 2.10 -12.05 -4.63
N ALA A 72 1.55 -11.74 -5.81
CA ALA A 72 2.28 -11.00 -6.81
C ALA A 72 2.20 -9.48 -6.60
N LEU A 73 3.35 -8.83 -6.79
CA LEU A 73 3.46 -7.39 -6.98
C LEU A 73 3.59 -7.08 -8.46
N VAL A 74 3.00 -5.96 -8.87
CA VAL A 74 3.10 -5.40 -10.22
C VAL A 74 3.73 -4.03 -10.12
N TRP A 75 4.71 -3.77 -10.98
CA TRP A 75 5.26 -2.44 -11.16
C TRP A 75 4.30 -1.59 -12.00
N VAL A 76 4.04 -0.38 -11.54
CA VAL A 76 3.12 0.56 -12.17
C VAL A 76 3.76 1.93 -12.32
N SER A 77 3.42 2.57 -13.43
CA SER A 77 3.62 3.99 -13.69
C SER A 77 2.33 4.74 -13.36
N LEU A 78 2.45 5.90 -12.72
CA LEU A 78 1.35 6.67 -12.13
C LEU A 78 1.45 8.12 -12.61
N SER A 79 0.45 8.56 -13.35
CA SER A 79 0.36 9.95 -13.83
C SER A 79 -0.72 10.71 -13.08
N LEU A 80 -0.35 11.83 -12.42
CA LEU A 80 -1.32 12.68 -11.74
C LEU A 80 -2.23 13.40 -12.75
N LEU A 81 -3.54 13.39 -12.48
CA LEU A 81 -4.52 14.06 -13.37
C LEU A 81 -4.43 15.59 -13.31
N ARG A 82 -3.98 16.13 -12.19
CA ARG A 82 -4.00 17.56 -11.87
C ARG A 82 -2.69 17.96 -11.20
N LYS A 83 -2.55 19.27 -10.94
CA LYS A 83 -1.36 19.84 -10.30
C LYS A 83 -1.00 19.09 -9.02
N GLY A 84 0.25 18.68 -8.94
CA GLY A 84 0.87 18.01 -7.81
C GLY A 84 2.16 17.34 -8.25
N SER A 85 3.07 17.14 -7.31
CA SER A 85 4.26 16.30 -7.46
C SER A 85 4.13 15.15 -6.47
N PRO A 86 4.17 13.89 -6.91
CA PRO A 86 4.13 12.77 -5.99
C PRO A 86 5.44 12.71 -5.21
N GLU A 87 5.38 12.49 -3.90
CA GLU A 87 6.57 12.34 -3.06
C GLU A 87 6.99 10.86 -3.00
N PRO A 88 8.27 10.55 -2.73
CA PRO A 88 8.70 9.20 -2.40
C PRO A 88 7.90 8.63 -1.21
N HIS A 89 7.65 7.31 -1.21
CA HIS A 89 6.88 6.62 -0.16
C HIS A 89 5.41 7.07 -0.05
N THR A 90 4.89 7.71 -1.10
CA THR A 90 3.45 8.00 -1.24
C THR A 90 2.65 6.70 -1.26
N MET A 91 1.53 6.69 -0.55
CA MET A 91 0.60 5.56 -0.53
C MET A 91 -0.35 5.61 -1.71
N ILE A 92 -0.57 4.45 -2.34
CA ILE A 92 -1.54 4.26 -3.40
C ILE A 92 -2.77 3.64 -2.77
N CYS A 93 -3.91 4.31 -2.87
CA CYS A 93 -5.16 3.92 -2.23
C CYS A 93 -6.27 3.70 -3.28
N VAL A 94 -7.17 2.77 -2.96
CA VAL A 94 -8.36 2.47 -3.77
C VAL A 94 -9.39 3.61 -3.61
N PRO A 95 -9.91 4.19 -4.70
CA PRO A 95 -10.93 5.23 -4.63
C PRO A 95 -12.29 4.63 -4.24
N SER A 96 -13.10 5.38 -3.49
CA SER A 96 -14.50 5.00 -3.25
C SER A 96 -15.39 5.34 -4.45
N LYS A 97 -16.62 4.81 -4.46
CA LYS A 97 -17.60 5.12 -5.51
C LYS A 97 -17.99 6.60 -5.50
N GLU A 98 -18.06 7.19 -4.32
CA GLU A 98 -18.36 8.61 -4.10
C GLU A 98 -17.23 9.50 -4.64
N ASP A 99 -15.97 9.09 -4.45
CA ASP A 99 -14.81 9.82 -4.95
C ASP A 99 -14.84 9.90 -6.50
N LEU A 100 -15.15 8.79 -7.16
CA LEU A 100 -15.31 8.73 -8.63
C LEU A 100 -16.53 9.52 -9.12
N HIS A 101 -17.65 9.46 -8.39
CA HIS A 101 -18.84 10.23 -8.72
C HIS A 101 -18.55 11.74 -8.66
N ARG A 102 -17.88 12.21 -7.61
CA ARG A 102 -17.51 13.63 -7.47
C ARG A 102 -16.59 14.10 -8.58
N LEU A 103 -15.60 13.27 -8.94
CA LEU A 103 -14.70 13.58 -10.06
C LEU A 103 -15.45 13.66 -11.40
N SER A 104 -16.50 12.85 -11.58
CA SER A 104 -17.32 12.90 -12.80
C SER A 104 -18.19 14.16 -12.90
N GLN A 105 -18.63 14.70 -11.75
CA GLN A 105 -19.41 15.92 -11.67
C GLN A 105 -18.55 17.18 -11.77
N ASP A 106 -17.42 17.20 -11.08
CA ASP A 106 -16.51 18.34 -11.02
C ASP A 106 -15.11 17.92 -11.46
N GLN A 107 -14.71 18.40 -12.64
CA GLN A 107 -13.38 18.14 -13.17
C GLN A 107 -12.27 18.81 -12.34
N CYS A 108 -12.58 19.87 -11.58
CA CYS A 108 -11.64 20.57 -10.71
C CYS A 108 -11.49 19.91 -9.34
N TYR A 109 -12.19 18.81 -9.09
CA TYR A 109 -12.10 18.09 -7.83
C TYR A 109 -10.70 17.48 -7.63
N HIS A 110 -9.99 17.96 -6.62
CA HIS A 110 -8.63 17.50 -6.30
C HIS A 110 -8.57 16.15 -5.57
N GLY A 111 -9.67 15.75 -4.91
CA GLY A 111 -9.75 14.55 -4.08
C GLY A 111 -10.24 14.84 -2.66
N PRO A 112 -10.62 13.79 -1.91
CA PRO A 112 -11.10 13.93 -0.54
C PRO A 112 -9.96 14.24 0.44
N TRP A 113 -10.32 14.75 1.61
CA TRP A 113 -9.40 14.89 2.75
C TRP A 113 -9.50 13.68 3.67
N GLU A 114 -8.35 13.18 4.10
CA GLU A 114 -8.26 12.13 5.12
C GLU A 114 -8.59 12.67 6.51
N SER A 115 -9.29 11.86 7.30
CA SER A 115 -9.57 12.15 8.69
C SER A 115 -8.30 12.08 9.54
N ARG A 116 -8.20 12.93 10.56
CA ARG A 116 -7.06 12.87 11.49
C ARG A 116 -7.23 11.69 12.45
N HIS A 117 -6.38 10.69 12.31
CA HIS A 117 -6.33 9.55 13.24
C HIS A 117 -5.77 9.96 14.61
N SER A 118 -6.28 9.33 15.67
CA SER A 118 -5.75 9.48 17.02
C SER A 118 -4.45 8.70 17.18
N ASP A 119 -3.41 9.34 17.71
CA ASP A 119 -2.13 8.68 18.00
C ASP A 119 -2.18 8.01 19.40
N PRO A 120 -2.15 6.67 19.49
CA PRO A 120 -2.18 5.97 20.77
C PRO A 120 -0.91 6.22 21.60
N PHE A 121 0.25 6.45 20.96
CA PHE A 121 1.53 6.59 21.66
C PHE A 121 1.75 7.99 22.20
N LYS A 122 1.06 9.01 21.68
CA LYS A 122 1.19 10.38 22.18
C LYS A 122 1.00 10.45 23.70
N SER A 123 0.00 9.73 24.21
CA SER A 123 -0.27 9.66 25.66
C SER A 123 0.82 8.93 26.43
N LEU A 124 1.37 7.84 25.87
CA LEU A 124 2.43 7.04 26.47
C LEU A 124 3.75 7.81 26.56
N ILE A 125 4.12 8.51 25.47
CA ILE A 125 5.33 9.34 25.41
C ILE A 125 5.25 10.49 26.42
N LEU A 126 4.08 11.13 26.57
CA LEU A 126 3.88 12.18 27.57
C LEU A 126 4.07 11.64 29.00
N LYS A 127 3.49 10.48 29.33
CA LYS A 127 3.66 9.82 30.63
C LYS A 127 5.11 9.47 30.92
N GLU A 128 5.84 8.96 29.92
CA GLU A 128 7.25 8.59 30.09
C GLU A 128 8.14 9.83 30.31
N LYS A 129 7.86 10.93 29.60
CA LYS A 129 8.53 12.23 29.82
C LYS A 129 8.27 12.78 31.23
N GLU A 130 7.04 12.65 31.73
CA GLU A 130 6.69 13.06 33.10
C GLU A 130 7.40 12.21 34.16
N LYS A 131 7.47 10.89 33.95
CA LYS A 131 8.20 9.97 34.84
C LYS A 131 9.69 10.32 34.91
N LYS A 132 10.34 10.48 33.76
CA LYS A 132 11.75 10.92 33.67
C LYS A 132 11.99 12.27 34.35
N LYS A 133 11.04 13.20 34.25
CA LYS A 133 11.12 14.51 34.93
C LYS A 133 11.01 14.38 36.46
N LYS A 134 10.19 13.45 36.97
CA LYS A 134 10.07 13.19 38.42
C LYS A 134 11.32 12.51 38.97
N GLU A 135 11.83 11.49 38.29
CA GLU A 135 13.07 10.79 38.67
C GLU A 135 14.26 11.76 38.73
N LYS A 136 14.40 12.65 37.73
CA LYS A 136 15.46 13.68 37.73
C LYS A 136 15.37 14.68 38.88
N ARG A 137 14.16 14.95 39.42
CA ARG A 137 13.98 15.81 40.60
C ARG A 137 14.38 15.07 41.88
N GLN A 138 14.03 13.80 41.99
CA GLN A 138 14.37 12.95 43.15
C GLN A 138 15.87 12.67 43.23
N ASP A 139 16.54 12.41 42.10
CA ASP A 139 18.01 12.26 42.03
C ASP A 139 18.74 13.57 42.37
N GLY A 140 18.14 14.73 42.05
CA GLY A 140 18.69 16.04 42.40
C GLY A 140 18.63 16.36 43.89
N GLU A 141 17.59 15.88 44.59
CA GLU A 141 17.47 15.99 46.04
C GLU A 141 18.37 14.97 46.78
N HIS A 142 18.55 13.75 46.25
CA HIS A 142 19.44 12.74 46.85
C HIS A 142 20.94 13.01 46.61
N ARG A 143 21.34 13.64 45.50
CA ARG A 143 22.75 14.05 45.26
C ARG A 143 23.26 15.15 46.18
N ALA A 144 22.39 15.80 46.95
CA ALA A 144 22.80 16.76 47.98
C ALA A 144 23.21 16.08 49.30
N SER A 145 22.99 14.76 49.47
CA SER A 145 23.29 14.07 50.73
C SER A 145 24.20 12.85 50.66
N GLU A 146 24.32 12.11 49.55
CA GLU A 146 25.24 10.95 49.50
C GLU A 146 25.92 10.78 48.13
N GLY A 147 27.25 10.64 48.15
CA GLY A 147 28.03 10.26 46.98
C GLY A 147 28.25 8.75 46.94
N GLN A 148 27.78 8.06 45.89
CA GLN A 148 28.52 6.97 45.22
C GLN A 148 27.77 6.33 44.03
N ALA A 149 28.59 5.96 43.03
CA ALA A 149 28.51 4.91 42.00
C ALA A 149 27.23 4.72 41.15
N ALA A 150 27.33 5.14 39.88
CA ALA A 150 26.38 4.82 38.83
C ALA A 150 26.52 3.35 38.38
N GLY A 151 25.50 2.54 38.61
CA GLY A 151 25.31 1.25 37.95
C GLY A 151 24.84 1.42 36.50
N PRO A 152 25.14 0.47 35.59
CA PRO A 152 24.78 0.56 34.18
C PRO A 152 23.26 0.45 33.98
N PRO A 153 22.67 1.17 33.01
CA PRO A 153 21.24 1.09 32.76
C PRO A 153 20.89 -0.29 32.19
N ILE A 154 19.94 -0.93 32.84
CA ILE A 154 19.37 -2.23 32.48
C ILE A 154 18.84 -2.17 31.04
N ALA A 155 19.38 -3.05 30.19
CA ALA A 155 18.90 -3.30 28.84
C ALA A 155 17.43 -3.76 28.88
N GLY A 156 16.52 -2.99 28.27
CA GLY A 156 15.13 -3.43 28.11
C GLY A 156 14.06 -2.34 27.95
N GLN A 157 14.37 -1.06 28.16
CA GLN A 157 13.43 0.01 27.84
C GLN A 157 13.67 0.50 26.40
N GLU A 158 12.95 -0.08 25.44
CA GLU A 158 12.83 0.53 24.13
C GLU A 158 12.20 1.91 24.30
N ALA A 159 12.99 2.96 24.06
CA ALA A 159 12.52 4.32 24.14
C ALA A 159 11.44 4.53 23.07
N LEU A 160 10.19 4.72 23.50
CA LEU A 160 9.06 4.98 22.61
C LEU A 160 9.33 6.30 21.86
N THR A 161 9.82 6.17 20.63
CA THR A 161 10.11 7.30 19.77
C THR A 161 8.86 7.63 18.96
N GLN A 162 8.48 8.91 18.92
CA GLN A 162 7.30 9.35 18.20
C GLN A 162 7.37 8.91 16.73
N GLY A 163 6.34 8.20 16.26
CA GLY A 163 6.25 7.70 14.89
C GLY A 163 6.88 6.33 14.65
N LEU A 164 7.55 5.74 15.64
CA LEU A 164 8.05 4.36 15.57
C LEU A 164 7.07 3.43 16.28
N TRP A 165 6.65 2.37 15.57
CA TRP A 165 5.78 1.34 16.10
C TRP A 165 6.64 0.17 16.59
N SER A 166 6.75 -0.03 17.91
CA SER A 166 7.55 -1.11 18.51
C SER A 166 6.83 -2.47 18.57
N GLY A 167 5.53 -2.52 18.31
CA GLY A 167 4.71 -3.74 18.41
C GLY A 167 4.54 -4.48 17.07
N PRO A 168 3.76 -5.58 17.04
CA PRO A 168 3.27 -6.13 15.77
C PRO A 168 2.45 -5.06 15.05
N LEU A 169 2.71 -4.88 13.75
CA LEU A 169 2.02 -3.84 12.97
C LEU A 169 0.52 -4.14 12.92
N PRO A 170 -0.35 -3.14 13.17
CA PRO A 170 -1.78 -3.28 12.95
C PRO A 170 -2.06 -3.47 11.45
N GLY A 171 -3.30 -3.83 11.11
CA GLY A 171 -3.73 -3.99 9.71
C GLY A 171 -3.50 -2.73 8.89
N LEU A 172 -2.38 -2.71 8.14
CA LEU A 172 -1.92 -1.53 7.39
C LEU A 172 -2.88 -1.16 6.26
N THR A 173 -3.60 -2.15 5.72
CA THR A 173 -4.53 -1.97 4.60
C THR A 173 -5.78 -1.16 4.96
N SER A 174 -6.25 -1.27 6.21
CA SER A 174 -7.49 -0.64 6.69
C SER A 174 -7.25 0.50 7.68
N HIS A 175 -6.00 0.94 7.86
CA HIS A 175 -5.68 2.02 8.79
C HIS A 175 -6.25 3.37 8.32
N CYS A 176 -6.15 3.66 7.02
CA CYS A 176 -6.68 4.87 6.43
C CYS A 176 -8.16 4.70 6.07
N SER A 177 -8.88 5.81 5.86
CA SER A 177 -10.28 5.73 5.42
C SER A 177 -10.45 5.05 4.05
N ARG A 178 -9.38 5.03 3.24
CA ARG A 178 -9.31 4.38 1.92
C ARG A 178 -8.35 3.20 2.01
N LEU A 179 -8.70 2.11 1.34
CA LEU A 179 -7.92 0.88 1.38
C LEU A 179 -6.59 1.06 0.65
N LEU A 180 -5.49 0.67 1.30
CA LEU A 180 -4.16 0.75 0.72
C LEU A 180 -3.93 -0.38 -0.30
N LEU A 181 -3.52 0.00 -1.50
CA LEU A 181 -3.23 -0.89 -2.62
C LEU A 181 -1.73 -1.13 -2.82
N GLY A 182 -0.89 -0.12 -2.54
CA GLY A 182 0.54 -0.18 -2.83
C GLY A 182 1.30 1.09 -2.42
N PHE A 183 2.55 1.15 -2.84
CA PHE A 183 3.47 2.24 -2.49
C PHE A 183 4.25 2.74 -3.71
N VAL A 184 4.50 4.04 -3.72
CA VAL A 184 5.39 4.73 -4.66
C VAL A 184 6.82 4.62 -4.15
N THR A 185 7.74 4.20 -5.01
CA THR A 185 9.18 4.17 -4.72
C THR A 185 9.87 5.43 -5.20
N GLN A 186 9.53 5.90 -6.40
CA GLN A 186 10.08 7.12 -7.00
C GLN A 186 8.92 7.99 -7.45
N GLY A 187 8.89 9.24 -7.03
CA GLY A 187 7.88 10.20 -7.45
C GLY A 187 8.52 11.57 -7.59
N ASP A 188 8.24 12.26 -8.69
CA ASP A 188 8.66 13.63 -8.92
C ASP A 188 7.80 14.30 -10.02
N PHE A 189 8.04 15.58 -10.28
CA PHE A 189 7.50 16.26 -11.45
C PHE A 189 8.27 15.88 -12.72
N SER A 190 7.57 15.29 -13.69
CA SER A 190 8.16 14.97 -14.99
C SER A 190 8.10 16.18 -15.93
N MET A 191 9.26 16.73 -16.28
CA MET A 191 9.34 17.76 -17.31
C MET A 191 8.93 17.25 -18.71
N ALA A 192 9.09 15.95 -18.97
CA ALA A 192 8.73 15.35 -20.26
C ALA A 192 7.21 15.24 -20.45
N ALA A 193 6.48 14.89 -19.39
CA ALA A 193 5.01 14.79 -19.43
C ALA A 193 4.33 16.13 -19.09
N GLY A 194 5.02 17.03 -18.40
CA GLY A 194 4.46 18.30 -17.91
C GLY A 194 3.52 18.14 -16.71
N CYS A 195 3.57 16.98 -16.04
CA CYS A 195 2.78 16.66 -14.86
C CYS A 195 3.59 15.82 -13.86
N GLY A 196 3.04 15.61 -12.67
CA GLY A 196 3.67 14.76 -11.67
C GLY A 196 3.52 13.28 -12.03
N GLU A 197 4.65 12.58 -12.08
CA GLU A 197 4.75 11.17 -12.44
C GLU A 197 5.38 10.39 -11.27
N ALA A 198 4.90 9.17 -11.08
CA ALA A 198 5.38 8.30 -10.02
C ALA A 198 5.51 6.86 -10.52
N LEU A 199 6.43 6.14 -9.90
CA LEU A 199 6.69 4.74 -10.14
C LEU A 199 6.53 4.01 -8.81
N GLY A 200 5.84 2.87 -8.85
CA GLY A 200 5.50 2.16 -7.63
C GLY A 200 5.16 0.70 -7.84
N PHE A 201 4.87 0.04 -6.72
CA PHE A 201 4.43 -1.34 -6.70
C PHE A 201 3.03 -1.42 -6.10
N VAL A 202 2.17 -2.20 -6.74
CA VAL A 202 0.81 -2.50 -6.27
C VAL A 202 0.62 -4.00 -6.15
N SER A 203 -0.25 -4.40 -5.22
CA SER A 203 -0.66 -5.81 -5.12
C SER A 203 -1.52 -6.20 -6.32
N MET A 204 -1.24 -7.37 -6.89
CA MET A 204 -2.05 -7.91 -7.99
C MET A 204 -3.50 -8.17 -7.56
N THR A 205 -3.69 -8.65 -6.33
CA THR A 205 -4.99 -8.94 -5.73
C THR A 205 -5.87 -7.70 -5.70
N GLY A 206 -5.37 -6.63 -5.07
CA GLY A 206 -6.10 -5.38 -4.94
C GLY A 206 -6.31 -4.68 -6.27
N LEU A 207 -5.38 -4.81 -7.24
CA LEU A 207 -5.54 -4.19 -8.55
C LEU A 207 -6.70 -4.82 -9.32
N LEU A 208 -6.80 -6.15 -9.33
CA LEU A 208 -7.88 -6.85 -10.02
C LEU A 208 -9.25 -6.60 -9.37
N GLU A 209 -9.29 -6.56 -8.03
CA GLU A 209 -10.50 -6.22 -7.28
C GLU A 209 -10.97 -4.79 -7.59
N MET A 210 -10.03 -3.83 -7.59
CA MET A 210 -10.30 -2.44 -7.95
C MET A 210 -10.83 -2.33 -9.39
N LEU A 211 -10.16 -2.94 -10.38
CA LEU A 211 -10.58 -2.88 -11.78
C LEU A 211 -11.96 -3.51 -12.00
N SER A 212 -12.32 -4.53 -11.22
CA SER A 212 -13.62 -5.19 -11.27
C SER A 212 -14.74 -4.34 -10.67
N SER A 213 -14.43 -3.50 -9.67
CA SER A 213 -15.41 -2.61 -9.04
C SER A 213 -15.61 -1.28 -9.78
N GLN A 214 -14.67 -0.88 -10.64
CA GLN A 214 -14.72 0.36 -11.41
C GLN A 214 -15.46 0.23 -12.74
N SER A 215 -16.15 1.30 -13.15
CA SER A 215 -16.77 1.40 -14.47
C SER A 215 -15.71 1.55 -15.57
N ALA A 216 -16.00 1.07 -16.78
CA ALA A 216 -15.04 1.05 -17.89
C ALA A 216 -14.44 2.44 -18.23
N ALA A 217 -15.19 3.53 -18.00
CA ALA A 217 -14.72 4.90 -18.24
C ALA A 217 -13.69 5.37 -17.21
N MET A 218 -13.79 4.90 -15.97
CA MET A 218 -12.98 5.34 -14.82
C MET A 218 -11.94 4.31 -14.41
N ARG A 219 -11.75 3.24 -15.20
CA ARG A 219 -10.76 2.20 -14.92
C ARG A 219 -9.35 2.76 -14.86
N GLY A 220 -8.59 2.22 -13.91
CA GLY A 220 -7.20 2.61 -13.69
C GLY A 220 -7.05 3.92 -12.93
N LEU A 221 -8.13 4.52 -12.43
CA LEU A 221 -8.05 5.66 -11.52
C LEU A 221 -7.77 5.21 -10.09
N VAL A 222 -6.82 5.88 -9.45
CA VAL A 222 -6.43 5.65 -8.06
C VAL A 222 -6.23 6.95 -7.30
N LEU A 223 -6.17 6.84 -5.98
CA LEU A 223 -5.81 7.94 -5.10
C LEU A 223 -4.37 7.79 -4.63
N LEU A 224 -3.65 8.90 -4.60
CA LEU A 224 -2.32 9.01 -4.03
C LEU A 224 -2.40 9.86 -2.76
N ARG A 225 -1.78 9.39 -1.68
CA ARG A 225 -1.64 10.14 -0.43
C ARG A 225 -0.17 10.22 -0.01
N PRO A 226 0.46 11.41 -0.06
CA PRO A 226 1.81 11.55 0.46
C PRO A 226 1.80 11.40 1.99
N PRO A 227 2.91 10.97 2.61
CA PRO A 227 2.99 10.82 4.06
C PRO A 227 2.93 12.16 4.81
N THR A 228 3.28 13.26 4.13
CA THR A 228 3.35 14.63 4.67
C THR A 228 2.01 15.38 4.63
N SER A 229 1.02 14.91 3.87
CA SER A 229 -0.28 15.56 3.71
C SER A 229 -1.45 14.58 3.84
N LEU A 230 -2.59 15.10 4.29
CA LEU A 230 -3.85 14.36 4.40
C LEU A 230 -4.70 14.44 3.13
N GLN A 231 -4.29 15.23 2.14
CA GLN A 231 -5.04 15.40 0.90
C GLN A 231 -4.78 14.23 -0.06
N TYR A 232 -5.85 13.54 -0.46
CA TYR A 232 -5.78 12.57 -1.55
C TYR A 232 -5.76 13.29 -2.90
N ARG A 233 -5.00 12.74 -3.85
CA ARG A 233 -4.91 13.23 -5.23
C ARG A 233 -5.18 12.12 -6.23
N PHE A 234 -5.92 12.40 -7.30
CA PHE A 234 -6.18 11.41 -8.33
C PHE A 234 -4.97 11.21 -9.26
N ALA A 235 -4.67 9.95 -9.54
CA ALA A 235 -3.70 9.53 -10.53
C ALA A 235 -4.26 8.40 -11.39
N ARG A 236 -3.69 8.21 -12.59
CA ARG A 236 -3.96 7.08 -13.47
C ARG A 236 -2.82 6.08 -13.39
N ILE A 237 -3.18 4.81 -13.24
CA ILE A 237 -2.27 3.67 -13.35
C ILE A 237 -2.07 3.30 -14.82
N THR A 238 -0.81 3.18 -15.19
CA THR A 238 -0.34 2.61 -16.46
C THR A 238 0.63 1.48 -16.15
N ILE A 239 0.47 0.34 -16.82
CA ILE A 239 1.40 -0.78 -16.71
C ILE A 239 2.27 -0.79 -17.97
N GLU A 240 3.54 -0.44 -17.80
CA GLU A 240 4.56 -0.46 -18.85
C GLU A 240 5.18 -1.87 -18.96
N VAL A 241 5.44 -2.36 -20.19
CA VAL A 241 5.80 -3.76 -20.50
C VAL A 241 7.00 -3.89 -21.45
#